data_AF-A0A1I3KS46-F1
#
_entry.id   AF-A0A1I3KS46-F1
#
_cell.length_a   1.000
_cell.length_b   1.000
_cell.length_c   1.000
_cell.angle_alpha   90.00
_cell.angle_beta   90.00
_cell.angle_gamma   90.00
#
_symmetry.space_group_name_H-M   'P 1'
#
loop_
_entity.id
_entity.type
_entity.pdbx_description
1 polymer ?
#
loop_
_entity_poly.entity_id
_entity_poly.type
_entity_poly.pdbx_seq_one_letter_code
_entity_poly.pdbx_strand_id
1 'polypeptide(L)' 'MEPNDRTQVISTREWVWTIILVMIPVVNLVFLVYWSFSKSTNLNKKNYAIANWIVTAFMLVLYVVLIIFALSQPDSY' A
#
# COMPACT_ATOMS: atom_id res chain seq x y z
N MET A 1 -28.83 -6.24 -14.25
CA MET A 1 -27.52 -5.58 -14.02
C MET A 1 -26.48 -6.61 -14.42
N GLU A 2 -25.63 -6.33 -15.41
CA GLU A 2 -24.52 -7.23 -15.70
C GLU A 2 -23.58 -7.28 -14.48
N PRO A 3 -23.03 -8.44 -14.12
CA PRO A 3 -22.02 -8.51 -13.07
C PRO A 3 -20.85 -7.59 -13.43
N ASN A 4 -20.56 -6.60 -12.58
CA ASN A 4 -19.35 -5.81 -12.76
C ASN A 4 -18.17 -6.69 -12.35
N ASP A 5 -17.41 -7.17 -13.34
CA ASP A 5 -16.26 -8.04 -13.11
C ASP A 5 -15.20 -7.44 -12.19
N ARG A 6 -15.21 -6.11 -12.03
CA ARG A 6 -14.27 -5.39 -11.18
C ARG A 6 -14.68 -5.34 -9.72
N THR A 7 -15.93 -5.66 -9.37
CA THR A 7 -16.41 -5.69 -7.97
C THR A 7 -16.58 -7.10 -7.44
N GLN A 8 -16.14 -8.11 -8.20
CA GLN A 8 -16.14 -9.50 -7.77
C GLN A 8 -15.39 -9.64 -6.44
N VAL A 9 -15.96 -10.41 -5.51
CA VAL A 9 -15.32 -10.70 -4.23
C VAL A 9 -14.07 -11.53 -4.48
N ILE A 10 -12.94 -11.06 -3.95
CA ILE A 10 -11.66 -11.76 -4.06
C ILE A 10 -11.63 -12.90 -3.04
N SER A 11 -11.34 -14.11 -3.50
CA SER A 11 -11.25 -15.29 -2.63
C SER A 11 -10.08 -15.20 -1.64
N THR A 12 -10.18 -15.88 -0.50
CA THR A 12 -9.09 -15.95 0.49
C THR A 12 -7.78 -16.45 -0.12
N ARG A 13 -7.84 -17.45 -1.01
CA ARG A 13 -6.66 -17.99 -1.71
C ARG A 13 -5.95 -16.92 -2.54
N GLU A 14 -6.70 -16.05 -3.21
CA GLU A 14 -6.12 -14.96 -3.99
C GLU A 14 -5.54 -13.85 -3.10
N TRP A 15 -6.15 -13.59 -1.94
CA TRP A 15 -5.55 -12.72 -0.93
C TRP A 15 -4.24 -13.27 -0.37
N VAL A 16 -4.14 -14.58 -0.12
CA VAL A 16 -2.88 -15.22 0.30
C VAL A 16 -1.77 -14.97 -0.73
N TRP A 17 -2.05 -15.18 -2.01
CA TRP A 17 -1.07 -14.88 -3.07
C TRP A 17 -0.72 -13.39 -3.14
N THR A 18 -1.71 -12.53 -2.97
CA THR A 18 -1.51 -11.07 -2.94
C THR A 18 -0.55 -10.70 -1.82
N ILE A 19 -0.74 -11.23 -0.62
CA ILE A 19 0.12 -10.97 0.55
C ILE A 19 1.55 -11.47 0.29
N ILE A 20 1.72 -12.67 -0.27
CA ILE A 20 3.04 -13.22 -0.62
C ILE A 20 3.78 -12.31 -1.63
N LEU A 21 3.09 -11.80 -2.65
CA LEU A 21 3.69 -10.88 -3.62
C LEU A 21 4.13 -9.55 -2.99
N VAL A 22 3.31 -9.01 -2.10
CA VAL A 22 3.54 -7.73 -1.39
C VAL A 22 4.69 -7.85 -0.37
N MET A 23 5.00 -9.06 0.13
CA MET A 23 6.16 -9.27 1.01
C MET A 23 7.50 -9.05 0.30
N ILE A 24 7.55 -9.14 -1.02
CA ILE A 24 8.77 -8.90 -1.80
C ILE A 24 8.85 -7.38 -2.09
N PRO A 25 9.82 -6.62 -1.53
CA PRO A 25 9.76 -5.16 -1.52
C PRO A 25 9.64 -4.50 -2.91
N VAL A 26 10.45 -4.96 -3.88
CA VAL A 26 10.46 -4.39 -5.24
C VAL A 26 9.18 -4.77 -6.01
N VAL A 27 8.75 -6.02 -5.88
CA VAL A 27 7.54 -6.52 -6.55
C VAL A 27 6.30 -5.81 -5.99
N ASN A 28 6.26 -5.60 -4.67
CA ASN A 28 5.21 -4.86 -4.00
C ASN A 28 5.00 -3.47 -4.61
N LEU A 29 6.07 -2.68 -4.77
CA LEU A 29 5.98 -1.34 -5.34
C LEU A 29 5.40 -1.36 -6.76
N VAL A 30 5.85 -2.28 -7.61
CA VAL A 30 5.33 -2.43 -8.98
C VAL A 30 3.84 -2.77 -8.99
N PHE A 31 3.43 -3.73 -8.16
CA PHE A 31 2.02 -4.14 -8.07
C PHE A 31 1.13 -3.07 -7.44
N LEU A 32 1.60 -2.32 -6.44
CA LEU A 32 0.85 -1.20 -5.86
C LEU A 32 0.61 -0.09 -6.87
N VAL A 33 1.61 0.26 -7.70
CA VAL A 33 1.43 1.21 -8.81
C VAL A 33 0.44 0.62 -9.82
N TYR A 34 0.67 -0.60 -10.28
CA TYR A 34 -0.18 -1.26 -11.27
C TYR A 34 -1.64 -1.31 -10.81
N TRP A 35 -1.93 -1.78 -9.60
CA TRP A 35 -3.29 -1.92 -9.08
C TRP A 35 -3.97 -0.57 -8.82
N SER A 36 -3.22 0.48 -8.46
CA SER A 36 -3.79 1.81 -8.22
C SER A 36 -4.24 2.49 -9.51
N PHE A 37 -3.47 2.37 -10.59
CA PHE A 37 -3.69 3.12 -11.84
C PHE A 37 -4.35 2.29 -12.95
N SER A 38 -4.32 0.97 -12.89
CA SER A 38 -4.91 0.12 -13.92
C SER A 38 -6.45 0.19 -13.94
N LYS A 39 -7.00 0.35 -15.15
CA LYS A 39 -8.45 0.32 -15.41
C LYS A 39 -9.03 -1.11 -15.41
N SER A 40 -8.22 -2.15 -15.50
CA SER A 40 -8.66 -3.55 -15.47
C SER A 40 -8.58 -4.18 -14.08
N THR A 41 -7.97 -3.51 -13.11
CA THR A 41 -7.84 -4.04 -11.75
C THR A 41 -9.17 -4.08 -11.01
N ASN A 42 -9.40 -5.17 -10.27
CA ASN A 42 -10.51 -5.34 -9.34
C ASN A 42 -10.49 -4.23 -8.27
N LEU A 43 -11.64 -3.64 -7.99
CA LEU A 43 -11.77 -2.50 -7.06
C LEU A 43 -11.24 -2.83 -5.65
N ASN A 44 -11.35 -4.07 -5.18
CA ASN A 44 -10.82 -4.46 -3.88
C ASN A 44 -9.28 -4.34 -3.84
N LYS A 45 -8.59 -4.82 -4.88
CA LYS A 45 -7.12 -4.68 -5.01
C LYS A 45 -6.70 -3.24 -5.26
N LYS A 46 -7.49 -2.49 -6.04
CA LYS A 46 -7.24 -1.05 -6.25
C LYS A 46 -7.34 -0.28 -4.93
N ASN A 47 -8.38 -0.50 -4.15
CA ASN A 47 -8.58 0.17 -2.86
C ASN A 47 -7.50 -0.25 -1.85
N TYR A 48 -7.12 -1.53 -1.83
CA TYR A 48 -5.97 -2.00 -1.04
C TYR A 48 -4.68 -1.25 -1.40
N ALA A 49 -4.39 -1.09 -2.69
CA ALA A 49 -3.19 -0.40 -3.14
C ALA A 49 -3.19 1.10 -2.78
N ILE A 50 -4.34 1.78 -2.97
CA ILE A 50 -4.53 3.18 -2.57
C ILE A 50 -4.37 3.35 -1.06
N ALA A 51 -4.97 2.46 -0.24
CA ALA A 51 -4.80 2.48 1.20
C ALA A 51 -3.33 2.31 1.62
N ASN A 52 -2.60 1.43 0.94
CA ASN A 52 -1.17 1.24 1.19
C ASN A 52 -0.36 2.51 0.90
N TRP A 53 -0.67 3.24 -0.17
CA TRP A 53 -0.04 4.53 -0.46
C TRP A 53 -0.33 5.58 0.61
N ILE A 54 -1.57 5.67 1.07
CA ILE A 54 -1.97 6.61 2.12
C ILE A 54 -1.21 6.30 3.42
N VAL A 55 -1.20 5.03 3.84
CA VAL A 55 -0.47 4.60 5.05
C VAL A 55 1.02 4.83 4.91
N THR A 56 1.62 4.50 3.76
CA THR A 56 3.04 4.71 3.50
C THR A 56 3.41 6.18 3.55
N ALA A 57 2.62 7.06 2.92
CA ALA A 57 2.85 8.51 2.95
C ALA A 57 2.72 9.06 4.37
N PHE A 58 1.71 8.63 5.13
CA PHE A 58 1.54 9.00 6.52
C PHE A 58 2.72 8.57 7.39
N MET A 59 3.15 7.31 7.27
CA MET A 59 4.30 6.78 8.00
C MET A 59 5.58 7.52 7.66
N LEU A 60 5.79 7.86 6.37
CA LEU A 60 6.94 8.64 5.93
C LEU A 60 6.97 10.02 6.61
N VAL A 61 5.84 10.73 6.64
CA VAL A 61 5.72 12.02 7.33
C VAL A 61 6.02 11.89 8.82
N LEU A 62 5.45 10.88 9.48
CA LEU A 62 5.69 10.62 10.90
C LEU A 62 7.18 10.35 11.18
N TYR A 63 7.83 9.51 10.36
CA TYR A 63 9.27 9.25 10.48
C TYR A 63 10.11 10.51 10.34
N VAL A 64 9.82 11.36 9.37
CA VAL A 64 10.54 12.63 9.17
C VAL A 64 10.41 13.53 10.40
N VAL A 65 9.20 13.67 10.97
CA VAL A 65 8.96 14.47 12.18
C VAL A 65 9.76 13.92 13.37
N LEU A 66 9.73 12.60 13.57
CA LEU A 66 10.46 11.95 14.66
C LEU A 66 11.98 12.11 14.53
N ILE A 67 12.52 12.02 13.32
CA ILE A 67 13.95 12.22 13.05
C ILE A 67 14.35 13.68 13.35
N ILE A 68 13.58 14.66 12.87
CA ILE A 68 13.85 16.08 13.15
C ILE A 68 13.84 16.34 14.65
N PHE A 69 12.84 15.82 15.37
CA PHE A 69 12.74 15.96 16.81
C PHE A 69 13.91 15.29 17.55
N ALA A 70 14.34 14.10 17.12
CA ALA A 70 15.47 13.41 17.72
C ALA A 70 16.79 14.17 17.52
N LEU A 71 17.00 14.74 16.32
CA LEU A 71 18.20 15.52 15.99
C LEU A 71 18.19 16.94 16.57
N SER A 72 17.02 17.46 16.99
CA SER A 72 16.91 18.77 17.62
C SER A 72 17.22 18.77 19.11
N GLN A 73 17.44 17.60 19.73
CA GLN A 73 17.85 17.54 21.12
C GLN A 73 19.29 18.08 21.22
N PRO A 74 19.56 19.14 22.01
CA PRO A 74 20.92 19.58 22.26
C PRO A 74 21.72 18.42 22.88
N ASP A 75 22.98 18.25 22.49
CA ASP A 75 23.88 17.28 23.14
C ASP A 75 23.79 17.52 24.65
N SER A 76 23.21 16.56 25.38
CA SER A 76 23.08 16.63 26.82
C SER A 76 24.49 16.41 27.40
N TYR A 77 25.22 17.50 27.61
CA TYR A 77 26.53 17.53 28.28
C TYR A 77 26.44 17.04 29.72
#